data_AF-A0A9E3VXX7-F1
#
_entry.id   AF-A0A9E3VXX7-F1
#
_cell.length_a   1.000
_cell.length_b   1.000
_cell.length_c   1.000
_cell.angle_alpha   90.00
_cell.angle_beta   90.00
_cell.angle_gamma   90.00
#
_symmetry.space_group_name_H-M   'P 1'
#
loop_
_entity.id
_entity.type
_entity.pdbx_description
1 polymer ?
#
loop_
_entity_poly.entity_id
_entity_poly.type
_entity_poly.pdbx_seq_one_letter_code
_entity_poly.pdbx_strand_id
1 'polypeptide(L)'
;MNWMEIISAHVMWKQRLTAFLAGTSEEKLDPEVIKLDDRCPLGKWIYGEGKPMENLPAYEEVRELHAKFHQNAAEVVTLHQSNCTAEAETLLNGPYSRLSEKLKHRILGLSHQVKAATNGVSPS
;
A
#
# COMPACT_ATOMS: atom_id res chain seq x y z
N MET A 1 2.26 -15.64 4.18
CA MET A 1 2.37 -14.17 4.06
C MET A 1 3.44 -13.65 5.02
N ASN A 2 4.43 -12.90 4.55
CA ASN A 2 5.42 -12.22 5.41
C ASN A 2 5.04 -10.74 5.57
N TRP A 3 4.61 -10.36 6.76
CA TRP A 3 4.16 -9.00 7.06
C TRP A 3 5.27 -7.95 6.97
N MET A 4 6.51 -8.34 7.27
CA MET A 4 7.65 -7.42 7.21
C MET A 4 8.01 -7.06 5.78
N GLU A 5 7.95 -8.02 4.86
CA GLU A 5 8.16 -7.78 3.42
C GLU A 5 7.11 -6.81 2.86
N ILE A 6 5.85 -6.94 3.28
CA ILE A 6 4.77 -6.04 2.87
C ILE A 6 5.05 -4.62 3.35
N ILE A 7 5.42 -4.45 4.62
CA ILE A 7 5.77 -3.14 5.17
C ILE A 7 6.95 -2.54 4.42
N SER A 8 8.02 -3.31 4.20
CA SER A 8 9.19 -2.86 3.45
C SER A 8 8.85 -2.45 2.02
N ALA A 9 8.01 -3.23 1.32
CA ALA A 9 7.58 -2.90 -0.04
C ALA A 9 6.83 -1.56 -0.12
N HIS A 10 5.98 -1.24 0.86
CA HIS A 10 5.28 0.05 0.91
C HIS A 10 6.21 1.22 1.22
N VAL A 11 7.25 1.00 2.03
CA VAL A 11 8.31 2.02 2.25
C VAL A 11 9.10 2.25 0.96
N MET A 12 9.43 1.19 0.22
CA MET A 12 10.18 1.29 -1.03
C MET A 12 9.42 2.01 -2.15
N TRP A 13 8.09 1.99 -2.13
CA TRP A 13 7.29 2.70 -3.14
C TRP A 13 7.58 4.21 -3.17
N LYS A 14 7.81 4.85 -2.02
CA LYS A 14 8.19 6.27 -2.01
C LYS A 14 9.50 6.51 -2.76
N GLN A 15 10.50 5.65 -2.53
CA GLN A 15 11.80 5.76 -3.20
C GLN A 15 11.67 5.53 -4.71
N ARG A 16 10.88 4.54 -5.13
CA ARG A 16 10.60 4.26 -6.55
C ARG A 16 9.93 5.45 -7.23
N LEU A 17 8.92 6.05 -6.61
CA LEU A 17 8.25 7.24 -7.12
C LEU A 17 9.20 8.44 -7.16
N THR A 18 10.03 8.66 -6.13
CA THR A 18 11.04 9.73 -6.15
C THR A 18 12.04 9.56 -7.31
N ALA A 19 12.56 8.35 -7.53
CA ALA A 19 13.48 8.08 -8.64
C ALA A 19 12.79 8.24 -10.00
N PHE A 20 11.52 7.85 -10.11
CA PHE A 20 10.70 8.05 -11.30
C PHE A 20 10.52 9.54 -11.62
N LEU A 21 10.12 10.36 -10.64
CA LEU A 21 9.97 11.81 -10.81
C LEU A 21 11.30 12.50 -11.16
N ALA A 22 12.42 11.99 -10.64
CA ALA A 22 13.76 12.50 -10.92
C ALA A 22 14.32 12.06 -12.28
N GLY A 23 13.62 11.19 -13.03
CA GLY A 23 14.12 10.61 -14.28
C GLY A 23 15.32 9.69 -14.13
N THR A 24 15.61 9.21 -12.91
CA THR A 24 16.73 8.30 -12.61
C THR A 24 16.30 6.84 -12.53
N SER A 25 15.00 6.56 -12.67
CA SER A 25 14.45 5.21 -12.73
C SER A 25 14.28 4.75 -14.18
N GLU A 26 14.71 3.52 -14.48
CA GLU A 26 14.38 2.83 -15.74
C GLU A 26 13.02 2.11 -15.68
N GLU A 27 12.36 2.15 -14.51
CA GLU A 27 11.09 1.46 -14.29
C GLU A 27 9.95 2.10 -15.10
N LYS A 28 9.23 1.26 -15.84
CA LYS A 28 7.99 1.67 -16.52
C LYS A 28 6.82 1.54 -15.57
N LEU A 29 6.50 2.65 -14.89
CA LEU A 29 5.34 2.74 -14.02
C LEU A 29 4.08 3.02 -14.84
N ASP A 30 3.13 2.09 -14.81
CA ASP A 30 1.81 2.23 -15.42
C ASP A 30 0.76 2.58 -14.34
N PRO A 31 0.17 3.78 -14.35
CA PRO A 31 -0.82 4.19 -13.35
C PRO A 31 -2.06 3.29 -13.34
N GLU A 32 -2.45 2.71 -14.48
CA GLU A 32 -3.62 1.83 -14.60
C GLU A 32 -3.41 0.49 -13.90
N VAL A 33 -2.15 0.05 -13.80
CA VAL A 33 -1.78 -1.14 -13.03
C VAL A 33 -1.58 -0.78 -11.56
N ILE A 34 -0.95 0.36 -11.27
CA ILE A 34 -0.63 0.79 -9.90
C ILE A 34 -1.89 1.02 -9.08
N LYS A 35 -2.96 1.55 -9.67
CA LYS A 35 -4.22 1.81 -8.96
C LYS A 35 -4.96 0.54 -8.53
N LEU A 36 -4.61 -0.62 -9.09
CA LEU A 36 -5.23 -1.90 -8.76
C LEU A 36 -4.69 -2.43 -7.44
N ASP A 37 -5.43 -2.17 -6.37
CA ASP A 37 -5.07 -2.52 -5.00
C ASP A 37 -5.29 -4.01 -4.67
N ASP A 38 -5.69 -4.84 -5.63
CA ASP A 38 -5.84 -6.29 -5.48
C ASP A 38 -4.64 -7.09 -6.03
N ARG A 39 -3.66 -6.42 -6.65
CA ARG A 39 -2.52 -7.08 -7.34
C ARG A 39 -1.30 -7.31 -6.46
N CYS A 40 -1.08 -6.45 -5.45
CA CYS A 40 0.07 -6.58 -4.56
C CYS A 40 -0.16 -7.72 -3.52
N PRO A 41 0.89 -8.21 -2.84
CA PRO A 41 0.75 -9.29 -1.85
C PRO A 41 -0.27 -9.00 -0.74
N LEU A 42 -0.35 -7.75 -0.27
CA LEU A 42 -1.35 -7.35 0.73
C LEU A 42 -2.76 -7.35 0.15
N GLY A 43 -2.94 -6.78 -1.04
CA GLY A 43 -4.21 -6.77 -1.77
C GLY A 43 -4.75 -8.18 -2.02
N LYS A 44 -3.91 -9.08 -2.55
CA LYS A 44 -4.27 -10.49 -2.76
C LYS A 44 -4.71 -11.18 -1.48
N TRP A 45 -4.08 -10.84 -0.36
CA TRP A 45 -4.49 -11.37 0.94
C TRP A 45 -5.83 -10.75 1.39
N ILE A 46 -6.00 -9.43 1.35
CA ILE A 46 -7.25 -8.74 1.73
C ILE A 46 -8.45 -9.23 0.90
N TYR A 47 -8.28 -9.46 -0.40
CA TYR A 47 -9.41 -9.87 -1.24
C TYR A 47 -9.54 -11.39 -1.37
N GLY A 48 -8.60 -12.16 -0.80
CA GLY A 48 -8.56 -13.62 -0.84
C GLY A 48 -8.50 -14.23 0.55
N GLU A 49 -7.35 -14.80 0.93
CA GLU A 49 -7.14 -15.59 2.16
C GLU A 49 -7.50 -14.83 3.45
N GLY A 50 -7.38 -13.51 3.45
CA GLY A 50 -7.69 -12.64 4.58
C GLY A 50 -9.18 -12.39 4.78
N LYS A 51 -10.04 -12.73 3.81
CA LYS A 51 -11.48 -12.43 3.87
C LYS A 51 -12.18 -12.90 5.16
N PRO A 52 -11.89 -14.09 5.75
CA PRO A 52 -12.46 -14.49 7.03
C PRO A 52 -12.09 -13.59 8.22
N MET A 53 -11.04 -12.78 8.08
CA MET A 53 -10.56 -11.83 9.09
C MET A 53 -11.22 -10.45 8.96
N GLU A 54 -12.24 -10.29 8.12
CA GLU A 54 -12.89 -8.99 7.87
C GLU A 54 -13.54 -8.36 9.12
N ASN A 55 -13.88 -9.18 10.12
CA ASN A 55 -14.42 -8.71 11.39
C ASN A 55 -13.35 -8.16 12.34
N LEU A 56 -12.06 -8.28 12.01
CA LEU A 56 -10.99 -7.68 12.81
C LEU A 56 -11.07 -6.16 12.71
N PRO A 57 -10.99 -5.42 13.83
CA PRO A 57 -11.13 -3.96 13.84
C PRO A 57 -10.17 -3.23 12.89
N ALA A 58 -8.96 -3.76 12.69
CA ALA A 58 -7.97 -3.14 11.81
C ALA A 58 -8.14 -3.50 10.32
N TYR A 59 -8.95 -4.51 9.99
CA TYR A 59 -9.03 -5.05 8.63
C TYR A 59 -9.55 -4.02 7.63
N GLU A 60 -10.73 -3.48 7.91
CA GLU A 60 -11.40 -2.55 7.01
C GLU A 60 -10.62 -1.24 6.88
N GLU A 61 -10.05 -0.74 7.99
CA GLU A 61 -9.18 0.45 7.94
C GLU A 61 -7.95 0.20 7.05
N VAL A 62 -7.31 -0.98 7.15
CA VAL A 62 -6.17 -1.32 6.28
C VAL A 62 -6.61 -1.41 4.82
N ARG A 63 -7.76 -2.04 4.52
CA ARG A 63 -8.29 -2.16 3.15
C ARG A 63 -8.50 -0.78 2.51
N GLU A 64 -9.17 0.13 3.22
CA GLU A 64 -9.43 1.47 2.68
C GLU A 64 -8.15 2.29 2.51
N LEU A 65 -7.24 2.26 3.48
CA LEU A 65 -5.96 2.97 3.40
C LEU A 65 -5.08 2.42 2.28
N HIS A 66 -5.13 1.10 2.07
CA HIS A 66 -4.41 0.42 1.00
C HIS A 66 -4.90 0.84 -0.38
N ALA A 67 -6.23 0.86 -0.60
CA ALA A 67 -6.82 1.33 -1.84
C ALA A 67 -6.42 2.79 -2.14
N LYS A 68 -6.54 3.68 -1.15
CA LYS A 68 -6.15 5.10 -1.27
C LYS A 68 -4.65 5.26 -1.54
N PHE A 69 -3.80 4.39 -0.96
CA PHE A 69 -2.36 4.42 -1.17
C PHE A 69 -2.02 4.14 -2.64
N HIS A 70 -2.64 3.11 -3.22
CA HIS A 70 -2.48 2.77 -4.62
C HIS A 70 -3.04 3.84 -5.56
N GLN A 71 -4.17 4.46 -5.22
CA GLN A 71 -4.72 5.61 -5.96
C GLN A 71 -3.75 6.80 -5.97
N ASN A 72 -3.21 7.20 -4.81
CA ASN A 72 -2.25 8.29 -4.75
C ASN A 72 -0.95 7.98 -5.50
N ALA A 73 -0.47 6.73 -5.43
CA ALA A 73 0.72 6.31 -6.19
C ALA A 73 0.49 6.41 -7.70
N ALA A 74 -0.66 5.95 -8.19
CA ALA A 74 -1.05 6.08 -9.59
C ALA A 74 -1.15 7.56 -10.00
N GLU A 75 -1.76 8.40 -9.16
CA GLU A 75 -1.92 9.83 -9.42
C GLU A 75 -0.57 10.56 -9.51
N VAL A 76 0.40 10.23 -8.66
CA VAL A 76 1.77 10.77 -8.77
C VAL A 76 2.36 10.48 -10.16
N VAL A 77 2.17 9.26 -10.66
CA VAL A 77 2.66 8.84 -11.98
C VAL A 77 1.91 9.56 -13.10
N THR A 78 0.57 9.64 -13.01
CA THR A 78 -0.29 10.35 -13.98
C THR A 78 0.09 11.83 -14.10
N LEU A 79 0.29 12.51 -12.98
CA LEU A 79 0.68 13.92 -12.95
C LEU A 79 2.03 14.13 -13.63
N HIS A 80 3.02 13.28 -13.33
CA HIS A 80 4.33 13.38 -13.97
C HIS A 80 4.27 13.13 -15.48
N GLN A 81 3.53 12.09 -15.91
CA GLN A 81 3.32 11.78 -17.32
C GLN A 81 2.57 12.91 -18.07
N SER A 82 1.78 13.70 -17.35
CA SER A 82 1.06 14.87 -17.89
C SER A 82 1.89 16.18 -17.84
N ASN A 83 3.19 16.09 -17.55
CA ASN A 83 4.10 17.23 -17.37
C ASN A 83 3.78 18.12 -16.14
N CYS A 84 3.00 17.64 -15.18
CA CYS A 84 2.66 18.30 -13.92
C CYS A 84 3.57 17.83 -12.76
N THR A 85 4.89 17.78 -12.95
CA THR A 85 5.84 17.22 -11.96
C THR A 85 5.80 17.92 -10.60
N ALA A 86 5.60 19.24 -10.56
CA ALA A 86 5.51 19.98 -9.29
C ALA A 86 4.30 19.54 -8.44
N GLU A 87 3.17 19.23 -9.09
CA GLU A 87 1.98 18.70 -8.41
C GLU A 87 2.22 17.26 -7.94
N ALA A 88 2.89 16.45 -8.76
CA ALA A 88 3.29 15.09 -8.41
C ALA A 88 4.20 15.07 -7.16
N GLU A 89 5.18 15.98 -7.08
CA GLU A 89 6.05 16.15 -5.91
C GLU A 89 5.28 16.60 -4.68
N THR A 90 4.34 17.54 -4.83
CA THR A 90 3.47 17.99 -3.74
C THR A 90 2.62 16.84 -3.19
N LEU A 91 2.05 16.03 -4.08
CA LEU A 91 1.28 14.84 -3.71
C LEU A 91 2.16 13.80 -3.00
N LEU A 92 3.33 13.48 -3.58
CA LEU A 92 4.27 12.49 -3.06
C LEU A 92 4.78 12.85 -1.66
N ASN A 93 5.19 14.10 -1.45
CA ASN A 93 5.78 14.57 -0.20
C ASN A 93 4.74 14.94 0.86
N GLY A 94 3.50 15.20 0.46
CA GLY A 94 2.41 15.55 1.37
C GLY A 94 1.43 14.39 1.59
N PRO A 95 0.24 14.40 0.93
CA PRO A 95 -0.81 13.42 1.18
C PRO A 95 -0.36 11.95 1.07
N TYR A 96 0.43 11.60 0.05
CA TYR A 96 0.91 10.23 -0.13
C TYR A 96 1.81 9.80 1.03
N SER A 97 2.81 10.62 1.42
CA SER A 97 3.73 10.30 2.51
C SER A 97 3.02 10.08 3.85
N ARG A 98 2.04 10.94 4.18
CA ARG A 98 1.24 10.79 5.41
C ARG A 98 0.39 9.52 5.38
N LEU A 99 -0.22 9.22 4.23
CA LEU A 99 -1.03 8.02 4.05
C LEU A 99 -0.19 6.74 4.15
N SER A 100 0.98 6.71 3.50
CA SER A 100 1.93 5.60 3.54
C SER A 100 2.38 5.29 4.97
N GLU A 101 2.70 6.32 5.75
CA GLU A 101 3.12 6.14 7.14
C GLU A 101 1.97 5.63 8.01
N LYS A 102 0.75 6.16 7.84
CA LYS A 102 -0.43 5.65 8.53
C LYS A 102 -0.70 4.18 8.18
N LEU A 103 -0.67 3.84 6.89
CA LEU A 103 -0.91 2.49 6.39
C LEU A 103 0.08 1.49 7.00
N LYS A 104 1.38 1.82 7.05
CA LYS A 104 2.40 0.98 7.70
C LYS A 104 2.04 0.60 9.13
N HIS A 105 1.65 1.59 9.95
CA HIS A 105 1.25 1.34 11.33
C HIS A 105 0.02 0.46 11.44
N ARG A 106 -0.95 0.62 10.54
CA ARG A 106 -2.17 -0.20 10.52
C ARG A 106 -1.93 -1.62 10.04
N ILE A 107 -1.05 -1.83 9.06
CA ILE A 107 -0.61 -3.17 8.64
C ILE A 107 0.06 -3.89 9.81
N LEU A 108 0.92 -3.22 10.58
CA LEU A 108 1.54 -3.82 11.76
C LEU A 108 0.48 -4.23 12.80
N GLY A 109 -0.49 -3.34 13.09
CA GLY A 109 -1.60 -3.65 13.99
C GLY A 109 -2.45 -4.83 13.52
N LEU A 110 -2.81 -4.87 12.23
CA LEU A 110 -3.53 -5.98 11.64
C LEU A 110 -2.74 -7.29 11.72
N SER A 111 -1.42 -7.25 11.50
CA SER A 111 -0.57 -8.44 11.62
C SER A 111 -0.61 -9.04 13.02
N HIS A 112 -0.70 -8.21 14.07
CA HIS A 112 -0.83 -8.69 15.45
C HIS A 112 -2.21 -9.29 15.70
N GLN A 113 -3.28 -8.66 15.20
CA GLN A 113 -4.64 -9.18 15.33
C GLN A 113 -4.82 -10.51 14.61
N VAL A 114 -4.29 -10.64 13.39
CA VAL A 114 -4.31 -11.90 12.63
C VAL A 114 -3.56 -13.00 13.39
N LYS A 115 -2.35 -12.74 13.89
CA LYS A 115 -1.60 -13.72 14.69
C LYS A 115 -2.36 -14.15 15.95
N ALA A 116 -2.99 -13.22 16.65
CA ALA A 116 -3.79 -13.53 17.84
C ALA A 116 -5.02 -14.39 17.48
N ALA A 117 -5.73 -14.05 16.41
CA ALA A 117 -6.90 -14.80 15.95
C ALA A 117 -6.54 -16.22 15.50
N THR A 118 -5.41 -16.41 14.81
CA THR A 118 -4.97 -17.74 14.34
C THR A 118 -4.39 -18.61 15.46
N ASN A 119 -3.74 -18.02 16.46
CA ASN A 119 -3.20 -18.76 17.62
C ASN A 119 -4.29 -19.11 18.65
N GLY A 120 -5.44 -18.43 18.63
CA GLY A 120 -6.59 -18.73 19.49
C GLY A 120 -7.41 -19.93 19.05
N VAL A 121 -7.16 -20.48 17.85
CA VAL A 121 -7.79 -21.72 17.36
C VAL A 121 -6.94 -22.89 17.84
N SER A 122 -7.20 -23.37 19.06
CA SER A 122 -6.69 -24.69 19.47
C SER A 122 -7.33 -25.76 18.58
N PRO A 123 -6.57 -26.70 18.00
CA PRO A 123 -7.18 -27.87 17.38
C PRO A 123 -7.87 -28.66 18.49
N SER A 124 -9.18 -28.89 18.32
CA SER A 124 -9.93 -29.84 19.14
C SER A 124 -9.47 -31.27 18.85
#